data_AF-A0AAE0VG34-F1
#
_entry.id   AF-A0AAE0VG34-F1
#
_cell.length_a   1.000
_cell.length_b   1.000
_cell.length_c   1.000
_cell.angle_alpha   90.00
_cell.angle_beta   90.00
_cell.angle_gamma   90.00
#
_symmetry.space_group_name_H-M   'P 1'
#
loop_
_entity.id
_entity.type
_entity.pdbx_description
1 polymer ?
#
loop_
_entity_poly.entity_id
_entity_poly.type
_entity_poly.pdbx_seq_one_letter_code
_entity_poly.pdbx_strand_id
1 'polypeptide(L)'
;MYICASCSHVNVIISFQIIDAYMYSLLRDTRSEYQYIPCCVMSLMLSSKHQCKVADVEVTAESIIGLFNMGRRHWILVIISASVRRMTVLNPLGEVDELLTSLLSTWKSFLANSPTNFSLTLGPNWEVVTIPHSKQLDSTSCGIFCLKFAEKLLKQEELLLPSKPNNIFQYRLDILESIAKNQDSTIKELCRCCGCKMLLGKEKRVQWIGCDQCGDFWIHYQCMKTNDSYKTVSEIRYVCVFCQI
;
A
#
# COMPACT_ATOMS: atom_id res chain seq x y z
N MET A 1 -1.65 -3.07 14.63
CA MET A 1 -0.42 -2.95 13.81
C MET A 1 0.49 -1.99 14.55
N TYR A 2 1.55 -2.49 15.17
CA TYR A 2 2.41 -1.72 16.08
C TYR A 2 3.21 -0.66 15.31
N ILE A 3 2.99 0.62 15.62
CA ILE A 3 3.91 1.71 15.25
C ILE A 3 4.62 2.12 16.53
N CYS A 4 5.86 1.66 16.70
CA CYS A 4 6.73 2.02 17.79
C CYS A 4 7.40 3.36 17.48
N ALA A 5 7.08 4.41 18.24
CA ALA A 5 7.61 5.77 18.08
C ALA A 5 9.11 5.92 18.46
N SER A 6 9.80 4.82 18.75
CA SER A 6 11.20 4.83 19.21
C SER A 6 12.09 3.88 18.41
N CYS A 7 11.94 3.85 17.08
CA CYS A 7 12.71 2.90 16.27
C CYS A 7 13.39 3.55 15.06
N SER A 8 14.68 3.24 14.96
CA SER A 8 15.59 3.20 13.83
C SER A 8 15.08 2.41 12.60
N HIS A 9 13.77 2.39 12.33
CA HIS A 9 13.08 1.59 11.31
C HIS A 9 12.63 2.40 10.08
N VAL A 10 13.26 3.54 9.80
CA VAL A 10 12.94 4.36 8.61
C VAL A 10 13.23 3.61 7.29
N ASN A 11 14.06 2.55 7.34
CA ASN A 11 14.53 1.77 6.19
C ASN A 11 13.87 0.38 6.09
N VAL A 12 12.53 0.31 6.19
CA VAL A 12 11.79 -0.96 6.00
C VAL A 12 10.96 -0.87 4.72
N ILE A 13 11.04 -1.93 3.90
CA ILE A 13 10.16 -2.12 2.75
C ILE A 13 8.73 -2.26 3.26
N ILE A 14 7.83 -1.42 2.75
CA ILE A 14 6.42 -1.49 3.16
C ILE A 14 5.79 -2.81 2.72
N SER A 15 4.89 -3.33 3.56
CA SER A 15 4.16 -4.56 3.28
C SER A 15 3.00 -4.31 2.32
N PHE A 16 2.49 -5.39 1.71
CA PHE A 16 1.33 -5.32 0.83
C PHE A 16 0.08 -4.78 1.53
N GLN A 17 -0.10 -5.05 2.84
CA GLN A 17 -1.24 -4.52 3.58
C GLN A 17 -1.24 -3.00 3.68
N ILE A 18 -0.07 -2.37 3.84
CA ILE A 18 0.05 -0.90 3.86
C ILE A 18 -0.26 -0.34 2.47
N ILE A 19 0.24 -0.99 1.42
CA ILE A 19 -0.03 -0.59 0.04
C ILE A 19 -1.53 -0.66 -0.26
N ASP A 20 -2.15 -1.83 -0.03
CA ASP A 20 -3.57 -2.05 -0.29
C ASP A 20 -4.41 -1.03 0.49
N ALA A 21 -4.12 -0.83 1.79
CA ALA A 21 -4.85 0.13 2.62
C ALA A 21 -4.75 1.57 2.10
N TYR A 22 -3.57 2.01 1.67
CA TYR A 22 -3.40 3.36 1.12
C TYR A 22 -4.11 3.52 -0.23
N MET A 23 -4.00 2.54 -1.12
CA MET A 23 -4.67 2.58 -2.43
C MET A 23 -6.19 2.63 -2.29
N TYR A 24 -6.76 1.82 -1.39
CA TYR A 24 -8.19 1.91 -1.08
C TYR A 24 -8.58 3.26 -0.48
N SER A 25 -7.71 3.86 0.34
CA SER A 25 -7.95 5.20 0.90
C SER A 25 -7.94 6.27 -0.19
N LEU A 26 -6.98 6.22 -1.13
CA LEU A 26 -6.89 7.18 -2.25
C LEU A 26 -8.10 7.10 -3.18
N LEU A 27 -8.59 5.89 -3.47
CA LEU A 27 -9.66 5.68 -4.44
C LEU A 27 -11.06 5.81 -3.84
N ARG A 28 -11.20 5.81 -2.51
CA ARG A 28 -12.50 6.00 -1.82
C ARG A 28 -13.17 7.31 -2.22
N ASP A 29 -12.39 8.40 -2.26
CA ASP A 29 -12.88 9.75 -2.50
C ASP A 29 -12.62 10.27 -3.91
N THR A 30 -11.95 9.47 -4.75
CA THR A 30 -11.59 9.85 -6.11
C THR A 30 -12.51 9.13 -7.09
N ARG A 31 -13.32 9.87 -7.86
CA ARG A 31 -13.92 9.33 -9.08
C ARG A 31 -12.79 9.04 -10.07
N SER A 32 -12.38 7.79 -10.11
CA SER A 32 -11.25 7.31 -10.89
C SER A 32 -11.75 6.38 -12.00
N GLU A 33 -11.18 6.50 -13.18
CA GLU A 33 -11.35 5.52 -14.27
C GLU A 33 -10.62 4.20 -14.00
N TYR A 34 -9.72 4.20 -13.01
CA TYR A 34 -8.94 3.03 -12.64
C TYR A 34 -9.66 2.15 -11.63
N GLN A 35 -9.78 0.86 -11.96
CA GLN A 35 -10.03 -0.20 -10.99
C GLN A 35 -8.72 -0.58 -10.29
N TYR A 36 -8.70 -0.53 -8.96
CA TYR A 36 -7.57 -1.06 -8.21
C TYR A 36 -7.64 -2.57 -8.04
N ILE A 37 -6.51 -3.23 -8.28
CA ILE A 37 -6.33 -4.65 -8.03
C ILE A 37 -5.35 -4.82 -6.85
N PRO A 38 -5.74 -5.55 -5.78
CA PRO A 38 -4.87 -5.81 -4.63
C PRO A 38 -3.52 -6.39 -5.04
N CYS A 39 -2.48 -6.05 -4.29
CA CYS A 39 -1.09 -6.41 -4.61
C CYS A 39 -0.88 -7.91 -4.83
N CYS A 40 -1.54 -8.75 -4.02
CA CYS A 40 -1.45 -10.20 -4.13
C CYS A 40 -2.04 -10.70 -5.45
N VAL A 41 -3.17 -10.13 -5.88
CA VAL A 41 -3.86 -10.49 -7.13
C VAL A 41 -3.05 -10.00 -8.33
N MET A 42 -2.59 -8.75 -8.31
CA MET A 42 -1.72 -8.20 -9.36
C MET A 42 -0.45 -9.03 -9.50
N SER A 43 0.13 -9.46 -8.39
CA SER A 43 1.33 -10.32 -8.41
C SER A 43 1.06 -11.74 -8.89
N LEU A 44 -0.14 -12.28 -8.69
CA LEU A 44 -0.53 -13.56 -9.30
C LEU A 44 -0.68 -13.42 -10.82
N MET A 45 -1.35 -12.36 -11.28
CA MET A 45 -1.56 -12.05 -12.71
C MET A 45 -0.24 -11.85 -13.46
N LEU A 46 0.77 -11.27 -12.81
CA LEU A 46 2.06 -10.93 -13.43
C LEU A 46 3.22 -11.83 -12.97
N SER A 47 2.91 -12.97 -12.36
CA SER A 47 3.92 -14.00 -12.05
C SER A 47 3.94 -15.09 -13.10
N SER A 48 5.13 -15.49 -13.54
CA SER A 48 5.35 -16.59 -14.50
C SER A 48 4.87 -17.97 -14.01
N LYS A 49 4.39 -18.09 -12.76
CA LYS A 49 3.92 -19.33 -12.14
C LYS A 49 2.41 -19.55 -12.34
N HIS A 50 1.92 -19.41 -13.58
CA HIS A 50 0.52 -19.66 -13.95
C HIS A 50 0.06 -21.13 -13.89
N GLN A 51 0.74 -22.00 -13.12
CA GLN A 51 0.26 -23.37 -12.86
C GLN A 51 -1.00 -23.41 -11.98
N CYS A 52 -1.36 -22.28 -11.35
CA CYS A 52 -2.58 -22.18 -10.56
C CYS A 52 -3.76 -21.76 -11.45
N LYS A 53 -4.64 -22.70 -11.80
CA LYS A 53 -5.99 -22.47 -12.38
C LYS A 53 -6.93 -21.63 -11.48
N VAL A 54 -6.40 -20.99 -10.43
CA VAL A 54 -7.14 -20.57 -9.23
C VAL A 54 -7.45 -19.07 -9.23
N ALA A 55 -6.82 -18.27 -10.09
CA ALA A 55 -7.08 -16.84 -10.17
C ALA A 55 -7.48 -16.45 -11.60
N ASP A 56 -8.63 -16.95 -12.07
CA ASP A 56 -9.28 -16.34 -13.22
C ASP A 56 -9.92 -15.03 -12.77
N VAL A 57 -9.17 -13.95 -12.91
CA VAL A 57 -9.58 -12.59 -12.54
C VAL A 57 -10.05 -11.92 -13.81
N GLU A 58 -11.35 -11.67 -13.92
CA GLU A 58 -11.91 -10.96 -15.06
C GLU A 58 -11.45 -9.49 -15.07
N VAL A 59 -10.89 -9.07 -16.20
CA VAL A 59 -10.52 -7.67 -16.48
C VAL A 59 -11.79 -6.96 -16.93
N THR A 60 -12.53 -6.43 -15.96
CA THR A 60 -13.84 -5.79 -16.18
C THR A 60 -13.75 -4.29 -16.41
N ALA A 61 -12.66 -3.64 -16.00
CA ALA A 61 -12.45 -2.21 -16.17
C ALA A 61 -11.60 -1.86 -17.40
N GLU A 62 -11.83 -0.67 -17.94
CA GLU A 62 -11.03 -0.14 -19.05
C GLU A 62 -9.56 0.09 -18.66
N SER A 63 -9.34 0.53 -17.41
CA SER A 63 -8.00 0.71 -16.85
C SER A 63 -7.92 0.07 -15.46
N ILE A 64 -6.87 -0.73 -15.26
CA ILE A 64 -6.51 -1.34 -13.99
C ILE A 64 -5.24 -0.66 -13.47
N ILE A 65 -5.18 -0.45 -12.15
CA ILE A 65 -3.96 -0.02 -11.45
C ILE A 65 -3.63 -0.99 -10.32
N GLY A 66 -2.36 -1.33 -10.15
CA GLY A 66 -1.93 -2.20 -9.06
C GLY A 66 -0.41 -2.26 -8.91
N LEU A 67 0.05 -2.69 -7.74
CA LEU A 67 1.48 -2.85 -7.48
C LEU A 67 1.88 -4.31 -7.59
N PHE A 68 2.96 -4.57 -8.31
CA PHE A 68 3.54 -5.90 -8.50
C PHE A 68 4.76 -6.08 -7.59
N ASN A 69 4.78 -7.18 -6.83
CA ASN A 69 5.94 -7.56 -6.01
C ASN A 69 6.90 -8.46 -6.78
N MET A 70 7.97 -7.87 -7.30
CA MET A 70 9.06 -8.59 -7.94
C MET A 70 10.02 -9.15 -6.88
N GLY A 71 10.20 -10.47 -6.87
CA GLY A 71 11.20 -11.14 -6.04
C GLY A 71 10.98 -10.99 -4.52
N ARG A 72 9.74 -10.72 -4.08
CA ARG A 72 9.33 -10.53 -2.66
C ARG A 72 9.92 -9.29 -1.96
N ARG A 73 10.66 -8.43 -2.66
CA ARG A 73 11.37 -7.30 -2.06
C ARG A 73 11.28 -6.01 -2.86
N HIS A 74 10.86 -6.08 -4.12
CA HIS A 74 10.82 -4.91 -4.98
C HIS A 74 9.41 -4.66 -5.49
N TRP A 75 8.92 -3.45 -5.27
CA TRP A 75 7.61 -3.02 -5.73
C TRP A 75 7.76 -2.19 -7.00
N ILE A 76 6.95 -2.50 -8.00
CA ILE A 76 6.74 -1.66 -9.17
C ILE A 76 5.26 -1.35 -9.31
N LEU A 77 4.93 -0.19 -9.87
CA LEU A 77 3.55 0.17 -10.19
C LEU A 77 3.25 -0.24 -11.63
N VAL A 78 2.10 -0.89 -11.82
CA VAL A 78 1.62 -1.35 -13.12
C VAL A 78 0.24 -0.80 -13.38
N ILE A 79 0.05 -0.26 -14.58
CA ILE A 79 -1.23 0.23 -15.09
C ILE A 79 -1.53 -0.54 -16.37
N ILE A 80 -2.71 -1.12 -16.48
CA ILE A 80 -3.13 -1.91 -17.63
C ILE A 80 -4.35 -1.22 -18.22
N SER A 81 -4.23 -0.70 -19.44
CA SER A 81 -5.33 -0.09 -20.16
C SER A 81 -5.76 -1.02 -21.29
N ALA A 82 -6.93 -1.65 -21.13
CA ALA A 82 -7.48 -2.62 -22.08
C ALA A 82 -7.90 -1.95 -23.40
N SER A 83 -8.43 -0.72 -23.33
CA SER A 83 -8.87 0.05 -24.50
C SER A 83 -7.75 0.31 -25.50
N VAL A 84 -6.56 0.65 -25.02
CA VAL A 84 -5.37 0.91 -25.84
C VAL A 84 -4.36 -0.25 -25.85
N ARG A 85 -4.68 -1.37 -25.19
CA ARG A 85 -3.85 -2.59 -25.11
C ARG A 85 -2.41 -2.31 -24.66
N ARG A 86 -2.27 -1.51 -23.61
CA ARG A 86 -0.98 -1.05 -23.10
C ARG A 86 -0.82 -1.38 -21.63
N MET A 87 0.34 -1.88 -21.27
CA MET A 87 0.82 -1.94 -19.89
C MET A 87 1.85 -0.82 -19.66
N THR A 88 1.57 0.08 -18.73
CA THR A 88 2.55 1.09 -18.28
C THR A 88 3.19 0.63 -16.99
N VAL A 89 4.52 0.58 -16.95
CA VAL A 89 5.31 0.10 -15.82
C VAL A 89 6.18 1.23 -15.29
N LEU A 90 6.06 1.50 -14.00
CA LEU A 90 6.86 2.48 -13.27
C LEU A 90 7.72 1.73 -12.25
N ASN A 91 9.00 1.58 -12.57
CA ASN A 91 9.98 0.93 -11.71
C ASN A 91 10.81 2.00 -11.00
N PRO A 92 10.67 2.22 -9.67
CA PRO A 92 11.47 3.20 -8.94
C PRO A 92 12.98 3.06 -9.09
N LEU A 93 13.52 1.87 -9.42
CA LEU A 93 14.95 1.66 -9.68
C LEU A 93 15.37 1.97 -11.12
N GLY A 94 14.43 2.10 -12.05
CA GLY A 94 14.68 2.45 -13.44
C GLY A 94 15.24 1.34 -14.33
N GLU A 95 15.37 0.10 -13.84
CA GLU A 95 15.76 -1.07 -14.64
C GLU A 95 14.54 -1.57 -15.44
N VAL A 96 14.62 -1.62 -16.77
CA VAL A 96 13.41 -1.73 -17.60
C VAL A 96 13.44 -2.82 -18.67
N ASP A 97 14.42 -2.95 -19.56
CA ASP A 97 14.19 -3.71 -20.81
C ASP A 97 13.83 -5.20 -20.65
N GLU A 98 14.63 -5.96 -19.88
CA GLU A 98 14.33 -7.38 -19.63
C GLU A 98 13.05 -7.56 -18.80
N LEU A 99 12.82 -6.65 -17.84
CA LEU A 99 11.63 -6.64 -16.99
C LEU A 99 10.38 -6.42 -17.83
N LEU A 100 10.36 -5.40 -18.70
CA LEU A 100 9.23 -5.07 -19.56
C LEU A 100 8.91 -6.24 -20.50
N THR A 101 9.94 -6.83 -21.13
CA THR A 101 9.78 -7.99 -22.01
C THR A 101 9.16 -9.18 -21.27
N SER A 102 9.66 -9.47 -20.07
CA SER A 102 9.15 -10.56 -19.21
C SER A 102 7.70 -10.32 -18.76
N LEU A 103 7.36 -9.09 -18.36
CA LEU A 103 6.00 -8.70 -17.97
C LEU A 103 5.02 -8.81 -19.13
N LEU A 104 5.41 -8.36 -20.32
CA LEU A 104 4.56 -8.45 -21.51
C LEU A 104 4.29 -9.92 -21.90
N SER A 105 5.32 -10.77 -21.84
CA SER A 105 5.17 -12.21 -22.08
C SER A 105 4.24 -12.86 -21.07
N THR A 106 4.42 -12.54 -19.79
CA THR A 106 3.59 -13.06 -18.69
C THR A 106 2.14 -12.60 -18.84
N TRP A 107 1.91 -11.33 -19.15
CA TRP A 107 0.58 -10.77 -19.41
C TRP A 107 -0.13 -11.46 -20.57
N LYS A 108 0.55 -11.63 -21.71
CA LYS A 108 0.00 -12.35 -22.88
C LYS A 108 -0.36 -13.78 -22.52
N SER A 109 0.49 -14.45 -21.74
CA SER A 109 0.22 -15.80 -21.23
C SER A 109 -1.00 -15.84 -20.32
N PHE A 110 -1.13 -14.90 -19.39
CA PHE A 110 -2.31 -14.77 -18.53
C PHE A 110 -3.60 -14.64 -19.36
N LEU A 111 -3.63 -13.73 -20.33
CA LEU A 111 -4.80 -13.53 -21.19
C LEU A 111 -5.15 -14.78 -22.01
N ALA A 112 -4.14 -15.45 -22.59
CA ALA A 112 -4.35 -16.65 -23.40
C ALA A 112 -4.88 -17.85 -22.60
N ASN A 113 -4.58 -17.90 -21.30
CA ASN A 113 -4.98 -18.99 -20.41
C ASN A 113 -6.24 -18.68 -19.58
N SER A 114 -6.79 -17.47 -19.72
CA SER A 114 -7.98 -17.02 -18.98
C SER A 114 -9.22 -17.14 -19.87
N PRO A 115 -10.20 -18.03 -19.54
CA PRO A 115 -11.44 -18.15 -20.30
C PRO A 115 -12.24 -16.85 -20.37
N THR A 116 -12.20 -16.04 -19.30
CA THR A 116 -12.91 -14.77 -19.21
C THR A 116 -12.19 -13.63 -19.95
N ASN A 117 -10.86 -13.68 -20.06
CA ASN A 117 -10.07 -12.61 -20.70
C ASN A 117 -9.55 -12.95 -22.11
N PHE A 118 -9.78 -14.16 -22.63
CA PHE A 118 -9.26 -14.60 -23.92
C PHE A 118 -9.61 -13.65 -25.07
N SER A 119 -10.77 -13.02 -25.03
CA SER A 119 -11.20 -12.01 -26.01
C SER A 119 -10.21 -10.84 -26.16
N LEU A 120 -9.49 -10.48 -25.09
CA LEU A 120 -8.46 -9.44 -25.11
C LEU A 120 -7.19 -9.85 -25.88
N THR A 121 -7.04 -11.13 -26.20
CA THR A 121 -5.99 -11.61 -27.12
C THR A 121 -6.34 -11.39 -28.59
N LEU A 122 -7.64 -11.27 -28.90
CA LEU A 122 -8.14 -11.09 -30.26
C LEU A 122 -8.06 -9.59 -30.60
N GLY A 123 -7.03 -9.19 -31.34
CA GLY A 123 -6.85 -7.80 -31.79
C GLY A 123 -5.38 -7.38 -31.89
N PRO A 124 -5.11 -6.05 -31.90
CA PRO A 124 -3.75 -5.54 -31.96
C PRO A 124 -2.86 -6.08 -30.84
N ASN A 125 -1.56 -6.15 -31.12
CA ASN A 125 -0.56 -6.60 -30.15
C ASN A 125 -0.54 -5.69 -28.93
N TRP A 126 -0.53 -6.31 -27.76
CA TRP A 126 -0.24 -5.62 -26.51
C TRP A 126 1.19 -5.07 -26.52
N GLU A 127 1.34 -3.85 -26.00
CA GLU A 127 2.62 -3.23 -25.75
C GLU A 127 2.85 -3.00 -24.25
N VAL A 128 4.12 -2.85 -23.91
CA VAL A 128 4.57 -2.50 -22.57
C VAL A 128 5.46 -1.27 -22.68
N VAL A 129 5.20 -0.26 -21.86
CA VAL A 129 5.93 1.01 -21.90
C VAL A 129 6.30 1.45 -20.49
N THR A 130 7.27 2.36 -20.40
CA THR A 130 7.52 3.16 -19.22
C THR A 130 7.40 4.63 -19.59
N ILE A 131 6.99 5.46 -18.65
CA ILE A 131 6.93 6.93 -18.82
C ILE A 131 7.93 7.58 -17.87
N PRO A 132 8.41 8.82 -18.14
CA PRO A 132 9.36 9.48 -17.26
C PRO A 132 8.84 9.60 -15.82
N HIS A 133 9.66 9.19 -14.86
CA HIS A 133 9.35 9.25 -13.42
C HIS A 133 10.63 9.38 -12.59
N SER A 134 10.51 9.92 -11.38
CA SER A 134 11.61 9.97 -10.42
C SER A 134 12.15 8.58 -10.11
N LYS A 135 13.46 8.46 -9.91
CA LYS A 135 14.10 7.25 -9.42
C LYS A 135 14.34 7.34 -7.92
N GLN A 136 14.14 6.24 -7.21
CA GLN A 136 14.57 6.13 -5.83
C GLN A 136 16.09 6.01 -5.75
N LEU A 137 16.66 6.39 -4.61
CA LEU A 137 18.11 6.34 -4.35
C LEU A 137 18.49 5.30 -3.28
N ASP A 138 17.49 4.61 -2.71
CA ASP A 138 17.67 3.58 -1.69
C ASP A 138 17.01 2.25 -2.11
N SER A 139 17.25 1.18 -1.33
CA SER A 139 16.76 -0.17 -1.62
C SER A 139 15.44 -0.54 -0.92
N THR A 140 14.82 0.39 -0.20
CA THR A 140 13.71 0.13 0.73
C THR A 140 12.45 0.96 0.46
N SER A 141 12.54 1.97 -0.39
CA SER A 141 11.48 2.95 -0.63
C SER A 141 10.63 2.64 -1.87
N CYS A 142 10.82 1.50 -2.53
CA CYS A 142 10.19 1.22 -3.83
C CYS A 142 8.67 1.27 -3.74
N GLY A 143 8.10 0.70 -2.68
CA GLY A 143 6.66 0.77 -2.41
C GLY A 143 6.18 2.20 -2.13
N ILE A 144 6.98 3.04 -1.46
CA ILE A 144 6.65 4.44 -1.19
C ILE A 144 6.58 5.25 -2.49
N PHE A 145 7.58 5.08 -3.36
CA PHE A 145 7.59 5.72 -4.67
C PHE A 145 6.41 5.25 -5.53
N CYS A 146 6.12 3.94 -5.57
CA CYS A 146 4.96 3.42 -6.30
C CYS A 146 3.64 4.02 -5.81
N LEU A 147 3.44 4.12 -4.49
CA LEU A 147 2.23 4.74 -3.93
C LEU A 147 2.12 6.23 -4.29
N LYS A 148 3.24 6.96 -4.27
CA LYS A 148 3.26 8.37 -4.65
C LYS A 148 3.11 8.58 -6.16
N PHE A 149 3.58 7.66 -6.99
CA PHE A 149 3.26 7.67 -8.42
C PHE A 149 1.77 7.46 -8.66
N ALA A 150 1.15 6.48 -8.00
CA ALA A 150 -0.28 6.23 -8.10
C ALA A 150 -1.08 7.47 -7.68
N GLU A 151 -0.73 8.09 -6.55
CA GLU A 151 -1.35 9.33 -6.09
C GLU A 151 -1.25 10.46 -7.13
N LYS A 152 -0.06 10.67 -7.72
CA LYS A 152 0.12 11.71 -8.73
C LYS A 152 -0.61 11.42 -10.03
N LEU A 153 -0.68 10.17 -10.47
CA LEU A 153 -1.48 9.77 -11.64
C LEU A 153 -2.97 10.05 -11.43
N LEU A 154 -3.51 9.70 -10.27
CA LEU A 154 -4.92 9.97 -9.93
C LEU A 154 -5.22 11.48 -9.88
N LYS A 155 -4.22 12.30 -9.54
CA LYS A 155 -4.31 13.76 -9.54
C LYS A 155 -3.91 14.40 -10.88
N GLN A 156 -3.53 13.61 -11.89
CA GLN A 156 -3.03 14.08 -13.18
C GLN A 156 -1.81 15.01 -13.04
N GLU A 157 -0.92 14.72 -12.08
CA GLU A 157 0.31 15.46 -11.80
C GLU A 157 1.55 14.77 -12.37
N GLU A 158 2.63 15.54 -12.57
CA GLU A 158 3.92 15.01 -13.01
C GLU A 158 4.54 14.03 -12.00
N LEU A 159 5.19 12.97 -12.49
CA LEU A 159 5.82 11.93 -11.67
C LEU A 159 7.18 12.32 -11.08
N LEU A 160 7.35 13.60 -10.75
CA LEU A 160 8.53 14.17 -10.13
C LEU A 160 8.39 14.15 -8.61
N LEU A 161 9.17 13.28 -7.98
CA LEU A 161 9.28 13.11 -6.53
C LEU A 161 10.72 13.36 -6.09
N PRO A 162 10.96 14.31 -5.16
CA PRO A 162 12.23 14.42 -4.45
C PRO A 162 12.64 13.14 -3.71
N SER A 163 13.85 12.63 -3.98
CA SER A 163 14.35 11.36 -3.42
C SER A 163 15.24 11.53 -2.18
N LYS A 164 15.26 12.70 -1.54
CA LYS A 164 16.06 12.91 -0.32
C LYS A 164 15.42 12.21 0.88
N PRO A 165 16.20 11.74 1.87
CA PRO A 165 15.67 11.02 3.04
C PRO A 165 14.52 11.73 3.77
N ASN A 166 14.60 13.05 3.95
CA ASN A 166 13.54 13.82 4.62
C ASN A 166 12.23 13.80 3.82
N ASN A 167 12.30 13.82 2.49
CA ASN A 167 11.10 13.72 1.64
C ASN A 167 10.48 12.33 1.75
N ILE A 168 11.30 11.28 1.73
CA ILE A 168 10.85 9.89 1.87
C ILE A 168 10.20 9.67 3.23
N PHE A 169 10.79 10.21 4.30
CA PHE A 169 10.20 10.18 5.63
C PHE A 169 8.83 10.87 5.65
N GLN A 170 8.72 12.05 5.04
CA GLN A 170 7.45 12.74 4.92
C GLN A 170 6.42 11.92 4.13
N TYR A 171 6.80 11.32 3.01
CA TYR A 171 5.89 10.47 2.23
C TYR A 171 5.35 9.29 3.04
N ARG A 172 6.19 8.68 3.88
CA ARG A 172 5.78 7.61 4.81
C ARG A 172 4.76 8.12 5.83
N LEU A 173 4.98 9.30 6.40
CA LEU A 173 4.02 9.93 7.32
C LEU A 173 2.71 10.24 6.63
N ASP A 174 2.74 10.87 5.45
CA ASP A 174 1.53 11.21 4.68
C ASP A 174 0.69 9.97 4.35
N ILE A 175 1.35 8.86 3.98
CA ILE A 175 0.69 7.58 3.70
C ILE A 175 -0.03 7.06 4.95
N LEU A 176 0.67 7.06 6.10
CA LEU A 176 0.10 6.58 7.36
C LEU A 176 -1.04 7.47 7.84
N GLU A 177 -0.90 8.79 7.71
CA GLU A 177 -1.92 9.76 8.08
C GLU A 177 -3.17 9.59 7.21
N SER A 178 -3.00 9.42 5.89
CA SER A 178 -4.10 9.17 4.97
C SER A 178 -4.85 7.88 5.30
N ILE A 179 -4.11 6.77 5.55
CA ILE A 179 -4.74 5.52 6.01
C ILE A 179 -5.49 5.76 7.31
N ALA A 180 -4.90 6.45 8.28
CA ALA A 180 -5.48 6.69 9.60
C ALA A 180 -6.77 7.54 9.54
N LYS A 181 -6.80 8.56 8.68
CA LYS A 181 -7.96 9.42 8.43
C LYS A 181 -9.11 8.68 7.76
N ASN A 182 -8.80 7.70 6.90
CA ASN A 182 -9.78 6.94 6.14
C ASN A 182 -10.26 5.65 6.83
N GLN A 183 -10.02 5.54 8.14
CA GLN A 183 -10.46 4.38 8.91
C GLN A 183 -11.96 4.46 9.23
N ASP A 184 -12.64 3.33 9.06
CA ASP A 184 -14.03 3.21 9.48
C ASP A 184 -14.15 3.43 10.99
N SER A 185 -15.29 4.00 11.42
CA SER A 185 -15.56 4.34 12.82
C SER A 185 -15.49 3.12 13.76
N THR A 186 -15.61 1.90 13.24
CA THR A 186 -15.49 0.64 13.97
C THR A 186 -14.08 0.40 14.53
N ILE A 187 -13.04 1.03 13.96
CA ILE A 187 -11.67 0.97 14.49
C ILE A 187 -11.53 1.77 15.80
N LYS A 188 -12.49 2.63 16.16
CA LYS A 188 -12.55 3.26 17.50
C LYS A 188 -12.64 2.24 18.63
N GLU A 189 -13.09 1.02 18.35
CA GLU A 189 -13.15 -0.07 19.34
C GLU A 189 -11.86 -0.90 19.45
N LEU A 190 -10.84 -0.58 18.65
CA LEU A 190 -9.57 -1.30 18.64
C LEU A 190 -8.45 -0.45 19.24
N CYS A 191 -7.58 -1.10 20.02
CA CYS A 191 -6.38 -0.45 20.53
C CYS A 191 -5.47 -0.06 19.38
N ARG A 192 -5.13 1.22 19.27
CA ARG A 192 -4.30 1.74 18.17
C ARG A 192 -2.84 1.26 18.20
N CYS A 193 -2.40 0.66 19.30
CA CYS A 193 -1.07 0.05 19.42
C CYS A 193 -1.08 -1.41 18.93
N CYS A 194 -1.89 -2.28 19.54
CA CYS A 194 -1.88 -3.71 19.20
C CYS A 194 -2.86 -4.08 18.06
N GLY A 195 -3.94 -3.32 17.86
CA GLY A 195 -5.02 -3.61 16.92
C GLY A 195 -6.11 -4.54 17.46
N CYS A 196 -6.09 -4.86 18.75
CA CYS A 196 -7.06 -5.77 19.37
C CYS A 196 -8.09 -4.99 20.19
N LYS A 197 -9.32 -5.51 20.28
CA LYS A 197 -10.32 -5.05 21.24
C LYS A 197 -9.99 -5.51 22.66
N MET A 198 -9.54 -6.76 22.78
CA MET A 198 -9.20 -7.40 24.06
C MET A 198 -7.74 -7.87 24.08
N LEU A 199 -7.16 -7.96 25.27
CA LEU A 199 -5.87 -8.61 25.48
C LEU A 199 -6.10 -10.12 25.72
N LEU A 200 -5.30 -10.96 25.06
CA LEU A 200 -5.37 -12.42 25.20
C LEU A 200 -5.29 -12.82 26.69
N GLY A 201 -6.27 -13.61 27.15
CA GLY A 201 -6.35 -14.09 28.54
C GLY A 201 -6.88 -13.06 29.57
N LYS A 202 -7.31 -11.86 29.16
CA LYS A 202 -7.87 -10.83 30.06
C LYS A 202 -9.28 -10.39 29.63
N GLU A 203 -10.19 -11.35 29.56
CA GLU A 203 -11.57 -11.12 29.09
C GLU A 203 -12.41 -10.20 29.99
N LYS A 204 -12.02 -9.99 31.25
CA LYS A 204 -12.91 -9.34 32.22
C LYS A 204 -12.67 -7.85 32.51
N ARG A 205 -11.48 -7.28 32.29
CA ARG A 205 -11.21 -5.84 32.47
C ARG A 205 -9.98 -5.38 31.68
N VAL A 206 -10.20 -4.87 30.47
CA VAL A 206 -9.16 -4.15 29.73
C VAL A 206 -9.30 -2.67 30.04
N GLN A 207 -8.23 -2.06 30.54
CA GLN A 207 -8.17 -0.62 30.79
C GLN A 207 -7.69 0.09 29.52
N TRP A 208 -8.36 1.19 29.20
CA TRP A 208 -8.07 2.01 28.04
C TRP A 208 -7.59 3.38 28.48
N ILE A 209 -6.69 3.96 27.69
CA ILE A 209 -6.22 5.34 27.86
C ILE A 209 -6.31 6.05 26.52
N GLY A 210 -6.89 7.25 26.53
CA GLY A 210 -7.08 8.11 25.36
C GLY A 210 -6.10 9.27 25.39
N CYS A 211 -5.73 9.79 24.21
CA CYS A 211 -4.89 10.98 24.11
C CYS A 211 -5.61 12.20 24.69
N ASP A 212 -4.98 12.88 25.64
CA ASP A 212 -5.54 14.09 26.28
C ASP A 212 -5.59 15.31 25.34
N GLN A 213 -4.88 15.28 24.21
CA GLN A 213 -4.89 16.37 23.23
C GLN A 213 -5.94 16.18 22.13
N CYS A 214 -5.98 15.01 21.48
CA CYS A 214 -6.92 14.79 20.37
C CYS A 214 -8.20 14.06 20.77
N GLY A 215 -8.23 13.36 21.91
CA GLY A 215 -9.39 12.56 22.33
C GLY A 215 -9.70 11.33 21.46
N ASP A 216 -9.08 11.20 20.29
CA ASP A 216 -9.42 10.17 19.29
C ASP A 216 -8.43 9.01 19.23
N PHE A 217 -7.27 9.12 19.88
CA PHE A 217 -6.26 8.08 19.89
C PHE A 217 -6.29 7.26 21.19
N TRP A 218 -6.89 6.07 21.13
CA TRP A 218 -7.08 5.17 22.26
C TRP A 218 -6.21 3.91 22.17
N ILE A 219 -5.55 3.55 23.27
CA ILE A 219 -4.78 2.31 23.39
C ILE A 219 -5.15 1.58 24.67
N HIS A 220 -4.85 0.29 24.74
CA HIS A 220 -4.81 -0.43 26.01
C HIS A 220 -3.74 0.20 26.89
N TYR A 221 -4.04 0.40 28.17
CA TYR A 221 -3.07 0.88 29.15
C TYR A 221 -1.80 0.01 29.15
N GLN A 222 -1.95 -1.31 29.03
CA GLN A 222 -0.83 -2.26 28.98
C GLN A 222 -0.01 -2.17 27.69
N CYS A 223 -0.55 -1.58 26.62
CA CYS A 223 0.18 -1.34 25.38
C CYS A 223 0.97 -0.03 25.42
N MET A 224 0.84 0.78 26.47
CA MET A 224 1.64 1.96 26.70
C MET A 224 3.05 1.56 27.11
N LYS A 225 4.06 2.02 26.36
CA LYS A 225 5.48 1.74 26.64
C LYS A 225 6.03 2.77 27.63
N THR A 226 5.57 2.78 28.87
CA THR A 226 6.05 3.70 29.92
C THR A 226 6.50 2.95 31.17
N ASN A 227 7.50 3.49 31.86
CA ASN A 227 7.98 2.99 33.16
C ASN A 227 7.08 3.39 34.35
N ASP A 228 5.91 4.00 34.10
CA ASP A 228 4.93 4.41 35.12
C ASP A 228 4.11 3.23 35.68
N SER A 229 4.76 2.12 35.99
CA SER A 229 4.13 0.88 36.50
C SER A 229 3.40 1.05 37.84
N TYR A 230 3.49 2.22 38.48
CA TYR A 230 2.97 2.49 39.82
C TYR A 230 1.83 3.51 39.87
N LYS A 231 1.44 4.15 38.75
CA LYS A 231 0.36 5.14 38.73
C LYS A 231 -0.98 4.50 38.33
N THR A 232 -2.07 5.04 38.86
CA THR A 232 -3.41 4.65 38.40
C THR A 232 -3.70 5.32 37.05
N VAL A 233 -4.50 4.66 36.18
CA VAL A 233 -4.77 5.15 34.81
C VAL A 233 -5.27 6.60 34.78
N SER A 234 -6.05 7.01 35.79
CA SER A 234 -6.60 8.37 35.93
C SER A 234 -5.56 9.45 36.21
N GLU A 235 -4.35 9.10 36.60
CA GLU A 235 -3.27 10.03 36.96
C GLU A 235 -2.26 10.21 35.82
N ILE A 236 -2.41 9.45 34.73
CA ILE A 236 -1.48 9.47 33.60
C ILE A 236 -1.98 10.43 32.56
N ARG A 237 -1.19 11.49 32.33
CA ARG A 237 -1.33 12.32 31.14
C ARG A 237 -0.70 11.61 29.95
N TYR A 238 -1.51 11.29 28.95
CA TYR A 238 -1.08 10.59 27.74
C TYR A 238 -1.27 11.48 26.51
N VAL A 239 -0.18 11.76 25.80
CA VAL A 239 -0.20 12.41 24.49
C VAL A 239 0.24 11.39 23.45
N CYS A 240 -0.57 11.19 22.41
CA CYS A 240 -0.28 10.18 21.38
C CYS A 240 0.85 10.62 20.45
N VAL A 241 1.39 9.64 19.71
CA VAL A 241 2.54 9.83 18.80
C VAL A 241 2.29 10.91 17.76
N PHE A 242 1.03 11.12 17.36
CA PHE A 242 0.66 12.12 16.34
C PHE A 242 0.57 13.54 16.91
N CYS A 243 0.29 13.69 18.20
CA CYS A 243 0.17 14.99 18.87
C CYS A 243 1.48 15.40 19.58
N GLN A 244 2.48 14.51 19.62
CA GLN A 244 3.84 14.82 20.09
C GLN A 244 4.72 15.47 19.02
N ILE A 245 4.21 15.61 17.79
CA ILE A 245 4.91 16.20 16.64
C ILE A 245 4.74 17.71 16.63
#